data_AF-A0AAJ5R0B1-F1
#
_entry.id   AF-A0AAJ5R0B1-F1
#
_cell.length_a   1.000
_cell.length_b   1.000
_cell.length_c   1.000
_cell.angle_alpha   90.00
_cell.angle_beta   90.00
_cell.angle_gamma   90.00
#
_symmetry.space_group_name_H-M   'P 1'
#
loop_
_entity.id
_entity.type
_entity.pdbx_description
1 polymer ?
#
loop_
_entity_poly.entity_id
_entity_poly.type
_entity_poly.pdbx_seq_one_letter_code
_entity_poly.pdbx_strand_id
1 'polypeptide(L)'
;MLDLRPIFRNSRFAQRVQVLRCHGQYLADGTWQQEYFLDTVLAIIHPVTPDDVQLLPEGERLLPAKKIMSQHVIAHGDLLLYQDTRWRITQLSNWSEYGYYRGIAVRHDGTAQPAAAAFVTT
;
A
#
# COMPACT_ATOMS: atom_id res chain seq x y z
N MET A 1 16.34 -6.94 21.71
CA MET A 1 15.57 -6.42 20.57
C MET A 1 14.39 -7.34 20.32
N LEU A 2 13.18 -6.81 20.18
CA LEU A 2 11.94 -7.61 20.12
C LEU A 2 11.72 -8.15 18.70
N ASP A 3 11.55 -9.47 18.54
CA ASP A 3 11.21 -10.06 17.24
C ASP A 3 9.69 -10.23 17.13
N LEU A 4 9.09 -9.61 16.10
CA LEU A 4 7.65 -9.64 15.89
C LEU A 4 7.22 -10.65 14.82
N ARG A 5 8.13 -11.43 14.22
CA ARG A 5 7.75 -12.53 13.31
C ARG A 5 6.72 -13.52 13.88
N PRO A 6 6.73 -13.87 15.18
CA PRO A 6 5.75 -14.80 15.74
C PRO A 6 4.29 -14.34 15.65
N ILE A 7 4.02 -13.02 15.66
CA ILE A 7 2.64 -12.51 15.59
C ILE A 7 1.96 -12.85 14.26
N PHE A 8 2.74 -12.97 13.20
CA PHE A 8 2.26 -13.33 11.87
C PHE A 8 1.87 -14.81 11.74
N ARG A 9 2.24 -15.65 12.72
CA ARG A 9 1.76 -17.04 12.80
C ARG A 9 0.34 -17.13 13.37
N ASN A 10 -0.16 -16.06 13.98
CA ASN A 10 -1.49 -16.03 14.57
C ASN A 10 -2.53 -15.60 13.52
N SER A 11 -3.39 -16.53 13.11
CA SER A 11 -4.44 -16.33 12.12
C SER A 11 -5.52 -15.33 12.54
N ARG A 12 -5.61 -14.95 13.82
CA ARG A 12 -6.52 -13.90 14.27
C ARG A 12 -6.06 -12.50 13.89
N PHE A 13 -4.77 -12.31 13.69
CA PHE A 13 -4.17 -11.03 13.35
C PHE A 13 -3.69 -11.00 11.90
N ALA A 14 -3.00 -12.08 11.47
CA ALA A 14 -2.39 -12.17 10.17
C ALA A 14 -3.37 -12.69 9.13
N GLN A 15 -3.41 -12.01 7.99
CA GLN A 15 -4.29 -12.32 6.88
C GLN A 15 -3.54 -12.17 5.56
N ARG A 16 -3.97 -12.96 4.58
CA ARG A 16 -3.45 -12.86 3.21
C ARG A 16 -4.25 -11.78 2.49
N VAL A 17 -3.53 -10.82 1.93
CA VAL A 17 -4.13 -9.66 1.25
C VAL A 17 -3.50 -9.50 -0.11
N GLN A 18 -4.33 -9.07 -1.05
CA GLN A 18 -3.90 -8.86 -2.41
C GLN A 18 -3.30 -7.45 -2.54
N VAL A 19 -2.16 -7.36 -3.21
CA VAL A 19 -1.46 -6.11 -3.49
C VAL A 19 -1.30 -6.03 -5.00
N LEU A 20 -1.88 -4.99 -5.59
CA LEU A 20 -1.66 -4.64 -6.98
C LEU A 20 -0.41 -3.76 -7.04
N ARG A 21 0.64 -4.31 -7.66
CA ARG A 21 1.92 -3.63 -7.83
C ARG A 21 2.01 -3.05 -9.23
N CYS A 22 2.56 -1.85 -9.34
CA CYS A 22 2.88 -1.24 -10.63
C CYS A 22 4.36 -1.45 -10.92
N HIS A 23 4.66 -2.11 -12.03
CA HIS A 23 6.00 -2.11 -12.60
C HIS A 23 5.97 -1.33 -13.90
N GLY A 24 6.98 -0.51 -14.13
CA GLY A 24 7.14 0.11 -15.43
C GLY A 24 8.59 0.17 -15.85
N GLN A 25 8.78 0.19 -17.15
CA GLN A 25 10.09 0.26 -17.79
C GLN A 25 10.01 1.22 -18.97
N TYR A 26 11.12 1.92 -19.20
CA TYR A 26 11.31 2.64 -20.45
C TYR A 26 11.72 1.64 -21.54
N LEU A 27 10.96 1.63 -22.63
CA LEU A 27 11.34 0.92 -23.84
C LEU A 27 12.47 1.67 -24.56
N ALA A 28 13.16 0.98 -25.47
CA ALA A 28 14.27 1.54 -26.23
C ALA A 28 13.87 2.74 -27.12
N ASP A 29 12.58 2.89 -27.41
CA ASP A 29 11.99 4.02 -28.16
C ASP A 29 11.63 5.23 -27.26
N GLY A 30 11.89 5.15 -25.96
CA GLY A 30 11.60 6.22 -24.99
C GLY A 30 10.18 6.19 -24.44
N THR A 31 9.35 5.23 -24.84
CA THR A 31 7.98 5.08 -24.34
C THR A 31 7.98 4.43 -22.95
N TRP A 32 7.19 4.97 -22.02
CA TRP A 32 6.97 4.35 -20.71
C TRP A 32 5.89 3.27 -20.83
N GLN A 33 6.27 2.01 -20.60
CA GLN A 33 5.33 0.90 -20.48
C GLN A 33 5.13 0.58 -19.00
N GLN A 34 3.88 0.49 -18.56
CA GLN A 34 3.53 0.07 -17.20
C GLN A 34 2.61 -1.14 -17.22
N GLU A 35 2.88 -2.08 -16.33
CA GLU A 35 2.12 -3.30 -16.13
C GLU A 35 1.74 -3.42 -14.65
N TYR A 36 0.50 -3.87 -14.43
CA TYR A 36 -0.01 -4.14 -13.11
C TYR A 36 -0.13 -5.64 -12.92
N PHE A 37 0.42 -6.14 -11.82
CA PHE A 37 0.25 -7.54 -11.44
C PHE A 37 -0.24 -7.65 -10.01
N LEU A 38 -1.01 -8.70 -9.77
CA LEU A 38 -1.59 -9.00 -8.48
C LEU A 38 -0.68 -9.95 -7.71
N ASP A 39 -0.21 -9.50 -6.55
CA ASP A 39 0.57 -10.28 -5.62
C ASP A 39 -0.24 -10.56 -4.35
N THR A 40 0.10 -11.61 -3.60
CA THR A 40 -0.55 -11.94 -2.33
C THR A 40 0.47 -11.95 -1.20
N VAL A 41 0.32 -11.03 -0.25
CA VAL A 41 1.22 -10.88 0.89
C VAL A 41 0.54 -11.26 2.21
N LEU A 42 1.31 -11.76 3.16
CA LEU A 42 0.85 -11.95 4.54
C LEU A 42 1.03 -10.64 5.31
N ALA A 43 -0.07 -10.05 5.77
CA ALA A 43 -0.08 -8.78 6.48
C ALA A 43 -1.04 -8.77 7.67
N ILE A 44 -0.79 -7.85 8.60
CA ILE A 44 -1.68 -7.46 9.69
C ILE A 44 -2.14 -6.04 9.39
N ILE A 45 -3.45 -5.82 9.44
CA ILE A 45 -4.06 -4.53 9.11
C ILE A 45 -4.85 -4.06 10.31
N HIS A 46 -4.60 -2.84 10.75
CA HIS A 46 -5.33 -2.24 11.85
C HIS A 46 -5.56 -0.73 11.63
N PRO A 47 -6.47 -0.11 12.40
CA PRO A 47 -6.68 1.33 12.35
C PRO A 47 -5.40 2.12 12.67
N VAL A 48 -5.24 3.27 12.04
CA VAL A 48 -4.16 4.22 12.36
C VAL A 48 -4.40 4.87 13.73
N THR A 49 -3.33 5.21 14.44
CA THR A 49 -3.36 6.07 15.63
C THR A 49 -3.23 7.55 15.22
N PRO A 50 -3.53 8.52 16.10
CA PRO A 50 -3.33 9.94 15.81
C PRO A 50 -1.89 10.27 15.38
N ASP A 51 -0.89 9.65 16.00
CA ASP A 51 0.53 9.84 15.64
C ASP A 51 0.83 9.33 14.22
N ASP A 52 0.21 8.23 13.81
CA ASP A 52 0.37 7.70 12.45
C ASP A 52 -0.20 8.67 11.40
N VAL A 53 -1.31 9.34 11.71
CA VAL A 53 -1.94 10.31 10.80
C VAL A 53 -1.02 11.51 10.56
N GLN A 54 -0.24 11.93 11.56
CA GLN A 54 0.71 13.03 11.39
C GLN A 54 1.81 12.73 10.37
N LEU A 55 2.13 11.45 10.14
CA LEU A 55 3.11 11.02 9.13
C LEU A 55 2.58 11.15 7.71
N LEU A 56 1.26 11.28 7.52
CA LEU A 56 0.66 11.42 6.19
C LEU A 56 0.85 12.85 5.66
N PRO A 57 0.97 13.01 4.32
CA PRO A 57 0.91 14.32 3.68
C PRO A 57 -0.37 15.05 4.07
N GLU A 58 -0.32 16.38 4.22
CA GLU A 58 -1.45 17.20 4.70
C GLU A 58 -2.77 16.90 3.98
N GLY A 59 -2.75 16.81 2.64
CA GLY A 59 -3.94 16.54 1.84
C GLY A 59 -4.56 15.15 2.04
N GLU A 60 -3.83 14.21 2.63
CA GLU A 60 -4.28 12.84 2.85
C GLU A 60 -4.67 12.56 4.31
N ARG A 61 -4.39 13.47 5.25
CA ARG A 61 -4.68 13.28 6.69
C ARG A 61 -6.17 13.16 7.02
N LEU A 62 -7.02 13.74 6.18
CA LEU A 62 -8.48 13.70 6.32
C LEU A 62 -9.11 12.44 5.72
N LEU A 63 -8.33 11.68 4.93
CA LEU A 63 -8.81 10.48 4.28
C LEU A 63 -8.73 9.29 5.24
N PRO A 64 -9.65 8.31 5.13
CA PRO A 64 -9.54 7.08 5.90
C PRO A 64 -8.20 6.40 5.63
N ALA A 65 -7.50 6.00 6.70
CA ALA A 65 -6.20 5.35 6.61
C ALA A 65 -6.14 4.06 7.44
N LYS A 66 -5.27 3.15 7.04
CA LYS A 66 -4.97 1.88 7.72
C LYS A 66 -3.47 1.72 7.88
N LYS A 67 -3.03 1.21 9.03
CA LYS A 67 -1.65 0.73 9.19
C LYS A 67 -1.57 -0.71 8.70
N ILE A 68 -0.49 -0.99 7.99
CA ILE A 68 -0.17 -2.29 7.42
C ILE A 68 1.17 -2.73 8.00
N MET A 69 1.23 -3.94 8.53
CA MET A 69 2.47 -4.64 8.86
C MET A 69 2.56 -5.85 7.95
N SER A 70 3.56 -5.93 7.08
CA SER A 70 3.72 -6.99 6.08
C SER A 70 5.00 -7.77 6.31
N GLN A 71 4.98 -9.10 6.13
CA GLN A 71 6.23 -9.87 6.10
C GLN A 71 7.03 -9.69 4.80
N HIS A 72 6.36 -9.25 3.74
CA HIS A 72 6.96 -9.04 2.43
C HIS A 72 7.18 -7.56 2.18
N VAL A 73 8.17 -7.24 1.35
CA VAL A 73 8.44 -5.85 0.94
C VAL A 73 7.20 -5.26 0.28
N ILE A 74 6.81 -4.08 0.76
CA ILE A 74 5.75 -3.25 0.22
C ILE A 74 6.36 -1.94 -0.27
N ALA A 75 5.86 -1.42 -1.39
CA ALA A 75 6.37 -0.22 -2.02
C ALA A 75 5.38 0.95 -1.90
N HIS A 76 5.91 2.16 -2.00
CA HIS A 76 5.08 3.36 -2.07
C HIS A 76 4.29 3.34 -3.39
N GLY A 77 2.99 3.63 -3.34
CA GLY A 77 2.12 3.61 -4.50
C GLY A 77 1.46 2.25 -4.79
N ASP A 78 1.89 1.17 -4.14
CA ASP A 78 1.19 -0.13 -4.21
C ASP A 78 -0.27 0.02 -3.74
N LEU A 79 -1.18 -0.71 -4.39
CA LEU A 79 -2.60 -0.71 -4.07
C LEU A 79 -2.99 -2.00 -3.37
N LEU A 80 -3.31 -1.92 -2.08
CA LEU A 80 -3.81 -3.02 -1.28
C LEU A 80 -5.33 -3.18 -1.46
N LEU A 81 -5.79 -4.39 -1.71
CA LEU A 81 -7.21 -4.75 -1.69
C LEU A 81 -7.58 -5.33 -0.32
N TYR A 82 -8.43 -4.62 0.41
CA TYR A 82 -8.89 -5.01 1.73
C TYR A 82 -10.32 -4.56 1.98
N GLN A 83 -11.19 -5.50 2.38
CA GLN A 83 -12.63 -5.27 2.61
C GLN A 83 -13.30 -4.59 1.42
N ASP A 84 -13.11 -5.15 0.22
CA ASP A 84 -13.64 -4.63 -1.06
C ASP A 84 -13.24 -3.19 -1.39
N THR A 85 -12.25 -2.65 -0.68
CA THR A 85 -11.76 -1.28 -0.83
C THR A 85 -10.29 -1.30 -1.24
N ARG A 86 -9.90 -0.35 -2.09
CA ARG A 86 -8.51 -0.11 -2.50
C ARG A 86 -7.86 0.87 -1.54
N TRP A 87 -6.67 0.53 -1.07
CA TRP A 87 -5.87 1.36 -0.17
C TRP A 87 -4.50 1.57 -0.79
N ARG A 88 -4.15 2.82 -1.10
CA ARG A 88 -2.84 3.16 -1.66
C ARG A 88 -1.83 3.36 -0.54
N ILE A 89 -0.69 2.69 -0.62
CA ILE A 89 0.40 2.88 0.34
C ILE A 89 1.05 4.24 0.09
N THR A 90 0.93 5.16 1.04
CA THR A 90 1.49 6.53 0.94
C THR A 90 2.72 6.71 1.83
N GLN A 91 2.81 5.96 2.94
CA GLN A 91 3.92 6.08 3.85
C GLN A 91 4.51 4.72 4.16
N LEU A 92 5.83 4.66 4.24
CA LEU A 92 6.60 3.46 4.54
C LEU A 92 7.56 3.72 5.69
N SER A 93 7.79 2.69 6.49
CA SER A 93 8.85 2.67 7.47
C SER A 93 9.48 1.28 7.42
N ASN A 94 10.81 1.23 7.30
CA ASN A 94 11.52 -0.03 7.29
C ASN A 94 11.69 -0.54 8.73
N TRP A 95 10.99 -1.63 9.06
CA TRP A 95 11.09 -2.33 10.36
C TRP A 95 11.63 -3.76 10.18
N SER A 96 12.35 -4.01 9.07
CA SER A 96 12.81 -5.35 8.70
C SER A 96 13.70 -5.99 9.77
N GLU A 97 14.42 -5.20 10.57
CA GLU A 97 15.19 -5.71 11.71
C GLU A 97 14.29 -6.35 12.80
N TYR A 98 13.04 -5.92 12.91
CA TYR A 98 12.00 -6.51 13.75
C TYR A 98 11.20 -7.61 13.03
N GLY A 99 11.55 -7.90 11.77
CA GLY A 99 11.00 -8.96 10.94
C GLY A 99 9.72 -8.61 10.17
N TYR A 100 9.43 -7.32 9.94
CA TYR A 100 8.29 -6.88 9.15
C TYR A 100 8.51 -5.51 8.49
N TYR A 101 7.74 -5.19 7.45
CA TYR A 101 7.66 -3.87 6.84
C TYR A 101 6.42 -3.16 7.35
N ARG A 102 6.54 -1.87 7.68
CA ARG A 102 5.40 -1.05 8.13
C ARG A 102 5.04 -0.06 7.04
N GLY A 103 3.75 0.07 6.77
CA GLY A 103 3.21 1.10 5.88
C GLY A 103 1.93 1.70 6.42
N ILE A 104 1.58 2.89 5.93
CA ILE A 104 0.26 3.48 6.10
C ILE A 104 -0.35 3.62 4.72
N ALA A 105 -1.53 3.05 4.55
CA ALA A 105 -2.28 3.13 3.31
C ALA A 105 -3.53 3.98 3.50
N VAL A 106 -3.79 4.83 2.52
CA VAL A 106 -4.92 5.74 2.48
C VAL A 106 -5.94 5.22 1.49
N ARG A 107 -7.22 5.36 1.82
CA ARG A 107 -8.31 4.93 0.94
C ARG A 107 -8.19 5.58 -0.43
N HIS A 108 -8.30 4.77 -1.47
CA HIS A 108 -8.20 5.21 -2.85
C HIS A 108 -9.44 4.75 -3.63
N ASP A 109 -10.42 5.63 -3.74
CA ASP A 109 -11.69 5.34 -4.42
C ASP A 109 -11.59 5.42 -5.97
N GLY A 110 -10.38 5.54 -6.52
CA GLY A 110 -10.12 5.37 -7.95
C GLY A 110 -10.78 6.42 -8.84
N THR A 111 -10.24 7.64 -8.85
CA THR A 111 -10.67 8.68 -9.80
C THR A 111 -9.70 8.94 -10.96
N ALA A 112 -8.61 8.19 -11.08
CA ALA A 112 -7.82 8.21 -12.32
C ALA A 112 -7.08 6.89 -12.48
N GLN A 113 -7.51 6.08 -13.44
CA GLN A 113 -6.55 5.20 -14.10
C GLN A 113 -5.49 6.11 -14.73
N PRO A 114 -4.19 5.79 -14.71
CA PRO A 114 -3.17 6.62 -15.35
C PRO A 114 -3.39 6.83 -16.86
N ALA A 115 -4.29 6.06 -17.48
CA ALA A 115 -4.74 6.20 -18.87
C ALA A 115 -6.20 6.69 -19.02
N ALA A 116 -6.84 7.16 -17.94
CA ALA A 116 -8.15 7.80 -18.06
C ALA A 116 -7.99 9.09 -18.87
N ALA A 117 -8.79 9.22 -19.94
CA ALA A 117 -8.76 10.41 -20.78
C ALA A 117 -8.91 11.66 -19.91
N ALA A 118 -7.99 12.61 -20.07
CA ALA A 118 -8.13 13.93 -19.48
C ALA A 118 -9.46 14.55 -19.96
N PHE A 119 -10.04 15.42 -19.13
CA PHE A 119 -11.30 16.09 -19.45
C PHE A 119 -11.20 16.77 -20.83
N VAL A 120 -12.19 16.53 -21.68
CA VAL A 120 -12.28 17.17 -23.00
C VAL A 120 -13.00 18.50 -22.81
N THR A 121 -12.29 19.61 -23.00
CA THR A 121 -12.92 20.93 -23.17
C THR A 121 -13.52 21.03 -24.57
N THR A 122 -14.82 21.30 -24.65
CA THR A 122 -15.55 21.62 -25.89
C THR A 122 -15.41 23.11 -26.21
#